data_AF-A0A6P3X8E1-F1
#
_entry.id   AF-A0A6P3X8E1-F1
#
_cell.length_a   1.000
_cell.length_b   1.000
_cell.length_c   1.000
_cell.angle_alpha   90.00
_cell.angle_beta   90.00
_cell.angle_gamma   90.00
#
_symmetry.space_group_name_H-M   'P 1'
#
loop_
_entity.id
_entity.type
_entity.pdbx_description
1 polymer ?
#
loop_
_entity_poly.entity_id
_entity_poly.type
_entity_poly.pdbx_seq_one_letter_code
_entity_poly.pdbx_strand_id
1 'polypeptide(L)'
;TNNDADDTQPDVDKPDDKEGEGDEGEALISEQTKSNGPAESKSPSFIIGKKGVRYTKHCAFSIQPQNYPDAINNSHFPCPILRPGQFYCHDITYKFGIQLANCM
;
A
#
# COMPACT_ATOMS: atom_id res chain seq x y z
N THR A 1 16.52 -36.57 47.83
CA THR A 1 16.51 -35.10 47.84
C THR A 1 15.86 -34.69 46.53
N ASN A 2 14.53 -34.56 46.51
CA ASN A 2 13.83 -33.26 46.70
C ASN A 2 14.26 -32.31 45.56
N ASN A 3 13.42 -31.85 44.63
CA ASN A 3 11.98 -31.76 44.58
C ASN A 3 11.54 -31.65 43.11
N ASP A 4 10.28 -32.02 42.88
CA ASP A 4 9.44 -31.47 41.83
C ASP A 4 9.53 -29.92 41.81
N ALA A 5 9.82 -29.35 40.66
CA ALA A 5 9.65 -27.93 40.35
C ALA A 5 9.00 -27.88 38.96
N ASP A 6 7.68 -27.79 38.95
CA ASP A 6 6.95 -26.53 38.84
C ASP A 6 6.93 -26.06 37.38
N ASP A 7 5.78 -26.34 36.77
CA ASP A 7 5.35 -25.86 35.48
C ASP A 7 5.20 -24.34 35.57
N THR A 8 6.19 -23.61 35.06
CA THR A 8 6.02 -22.19 34.72
C THR A 8 6.59 -21.98 33.33
N GLN A 9 5.67 -21.94 32.37
CA GLN A 9 5.90 -21.50 31.00
C GLN A 9 6.62 -20.13 31.01
N PRO A 10 7.70 -19.92 30.24
CA PRO A 10 8.27 -18.59 30.08
C PRO A 10 7.30 -17.71 29.29
N ASP A 11 7.05 -16.52 29.83
CA ASP A 11 6.25 -15.46 29.23
C ASP A 11 6.61 -15.25 27.76
N VAL A 12 5.62 -15.44 26.89
CA VAL A 12 5.72 -15.03 25.49
C VAL A 12 5.71 -13.50 25.50
N ASP A 13 6.89 -12.90 25.31
CA ASP A 13 7.02 -11.48 24.96
C ASP A 13 6.25 -11.25 23.66
N LYS A 14 5.01 -10.81 23.82
CA LYS A 14 4.14 -10.31 22.77
C LYS A 14 4.79 -9.02 22.26
N PRO A 15 5.07 -8.88 20.95
CA PRO A 15 5.53 -7.60 20.45
C PRO A 15 4.45 -6.56 20.73
N ASP A 16 4.87 -5.48 21.41
CA ASP A 16 4.09 -4.26 21.62
C ASP A 16 3.77 -3.64 20.25
N ASP A 17 2.69 -4.09 19.63
CA ASP A 17 1.98 -3.33 18.62
C ASP A 17 1.40 -2.09 19.31
N LYS A 18 2.23 -1.06 19.48
CA LYS A 18 1.75 0.29 19.74
C LYS A 18 1.02 0.76 18.49
N GLU A 19 -0.24 0.35 18.39
CA GLU A 19 -1.23 1.02 17.56
C GLU A 19 -1.21 2.49 17.97
N GLY A 20 -0.67 3.33 17.09
CA GLY A 20 -0.73 4.78 17.25
C GLY A 20 -2.20 5.17 17.36
N GLU A 21 -2.50 5.81 18.49
CA GLU A 21 -3.76 6.44 18.86
C GLU A 21 -4.47 7.00 17.62
N GLY A 22 -5.57 6.34 17.24
CA GLY A 22 -6.41 6.81 16.16
C GLY A 22 -7.08 8.10 16.61
N ASP A 23 -6.73 9.20 15.97
CA ASP A 23 -7.59 10.38 15.98
C ASP A 23 -8.91 9.95 15.32
N GLU A 24 -9.95 9.82 16.13
CA GLU A 24 -11.31 9.47 15.69
C GLU A 24 -11.87 10.64 14.88
N GLY A 25 -11.39 10.75 13.64
CA GLY A 25 -11.98 11.61 12.63
C GLY A 25 -13.35 11.06 12.31
N GLU A 26 -14.38 11.63 12.94
CA GLU A 26 -15.77 11.26 12.75
C GLU A 26 -16.11 11.07 11.27
N ALA A 27 -16.64 9.89 10.95
CA ALA A 27 -17.21 9.61 9.65
C ALA A 27 -18.48 10.43 9.47
N LEU A 28 -18.34 11.66 8.96
CA LEU A 28 -19.47 12.46 8.48
C LEU A 28 -20.00 11.85 7.17
N ILE A 29 -20.75 10.76 7.29
CA ILE A 29 -21.71 10.35 6.26
C ILE A 29 -22.96 11.19 6.52
N SER A 30 -23.02 12.37 5.89
CA SER A 30 -24.24 13.16 5.86
C SER A 30 -25.34 12.37 5.16
N GLU A 31 -26.42 12.07 5.87
CA GLU A 31 -27.65 11.50 5.35
C GLU A 31 -28.08 12.20 4.04
N GLN A 32 -28.20 11.43 2.95
CA GLN A 32 -28.90 11.90 1.77
C GLN A 32 -30.39 12.08 2.11
N THR A 33 -30.78 13.35 2.30
CA THR A 33 -32.17 13.80 2.20
C THR A 33 -32.70 13.49 0.80
N LYS A 34 -33.85 12.82 0.77
CA LYS A 34 -34.62 12.51 -0.45
C LYS A 34 -34.91 13.79 -1.25
N SER A 35 -34.42 13.86 -2.49
CA SER A 35 -34.98 14.74 -3.52
C SER A 35 -35.21 13.94 -4.79
N ASN A 36 -36.48 13.79 -5.16
CA ASN A 36 -36.93 13.16 -6.39
C ASN A 36 -36.55 14.02 -7.61
N GLY A 37 -35.74 13.49 -8.52
CA GLY A 37 -35.40 14.03 -9.84
C GLY A 37 -34.62 12.99 -10.64
N PRO A 38 -34.53 13.06 -11.99
CA PRO A 38 -33.77 12.09 -12.78
C PRO A 38 -32.30 12.24 -12.37
N ALA A 39 -31.80 11.27 -11.62
CA ALA A 39 -30.51 11.35 -10.95
C ALA A 39 -29.39 11.24 -11.97
N GLU A 40 -28.88 12.38 -12.43
CA GLU A 40 -27.54 12.47 -12.98
C GLU A 40 -26.59 12.16 -11.83
N SER A 41 -26.06 10.94 -11.78
CA SER A 41 -25.21 10.45 -10.70
C SER A 41 -23.90 11.24 -10.71
N LYS A 42 -23.85 12.34 -9.95
CA LYS A 42 -22.61 13.09 -9.74
C LYS A 42 -21.66 12.20 -8.95
N SER A 43 -20.74 11.56 -9.66
CA SER A 43 -19.67 10.78 -9.04
C SER A 43 -18.89 11.67 -8.06
N PRO A 44 -18.52 11.15 -6.88
CA PRO A 44 -17.80 11.93 -5.88
C PRO A 44 -16.51 12.50 -6.47
N SER A 45 -16.15 13.72 -6.05
CA SER A 45 -14.97 14.45 -6.55
C SER A 45 -13.64 13.85 -6.10
N PHE A 46 -13.67 12.82 -5.26
CA PHE A 46 -12.51 12.13 -4.72
C PHE A 46 -12.87 10.72 -4.25
N ILE A 47 -11.84 9.89 -4.06
CA ILE A 47 -11.98 8.51 -3.55
C ILE A 47 -11.48 8.49 -2.10
N ILE A 48 -12.22 7.82 -1.20
CA ILE A 48 -11.75 7.58 0.17
C ILE A 48 -10.75 6.42 0.14
N GLY A 49 -9.55 6.71 0.60
CA GLY A 49 -8.42 5.80 0.70
C GLY A 49 -8.26 5.16 2.07
N LYS A 50 -7.10 4.55 2.29
CA LYS A 50 -6.78 3.91 3.57
C LYS A 50 -6.81 4.96 4.70
N LYS A 51 -7.25 4.53 5.90
CA LYS A 51 -7.38 5.40 7.08
C LYS A 51 -8.25 6.65 6.84
N GLY A 52 -9.29 6.54 6.02
CA GLY A 52 -10.20 7.64 5.71
C GLY A 52 -9.58 8.76 4.86
N VAL A 53 -8.32 8.62 4.41
CA VAL A 53 -7.62 9.68 3.69
C VAL A 53 -8.25 9.89 2.32
N ARG A 54 -8.60 11.15 2.02
CA ARG A 54 -9.09 11.53 0.70
C ARG A 54 -7.98 11.48 -0.35
N TYR A 55 -8.08 10.58 -1.32
CA TYR A 55 -7.21 10.56 -2.50
C TYR A 55 -7.68 11.61 -3.50
N THR A 56 -6.91 12.69 -3.60
CA THR A 56 -7.13 13.78 -4.55
C THR A 56 -6.35 13.54 -5.85
N LYS A 57 -6.65 14.34 -6.87
CA LYS A 57 -5.90 14.32 -8.13
C LYS A 57 -4.40 14.51 -7.87
N HIS A 58 -3.57 13.60 -8.38
CA HIS A 58 -2.10 13.56 -8.23
C HIS A 58 -1.57 13.28 -6.80
N CYS A 59 -2.38 12.70 -5.90
CA CYS A 59 -1.93 12.40 -4.53
C CYS A 59 -0.87 11.27 -4.42
N ALA A 60 -0.57 10.60 -5.53
CA ALA A 60 0.41 9.53 -5.59
C ALA A 60 1.00 9.44 -7.00
N PHE A 61 2.13 8.76 -7.10
CA PHE A 61 2.75 8.37 -8.36
C PHE A 61 3.07 6.88 -8.31
N SER A 62 3.28 6.29 -9.48
CA SER A 62 3.66 4.89 -9.61
C SER A 62 5.04 4.80 -10.23
N ILE A 63 5.90 3.96 -9.66
CA ILE A 63 7.17 3.56 -10.27
C ILE A 63 7.00 2.11 -10.70
N GLN A 64 7.08 1.85 -12.00
CA GLN A 64 6.85 0.53 -12.58
C GLN A 64 8.06 0.14 -13.43
N PRO A 65 9.10 -0.50 -12.85
CA PRO A 65 10.16 -1.11 -13.62
C PRO A 65 9.58 -2.31 -14.37
N GLN A 66 9.52 -2.20 -15.70
CA GLN A 66 9.02 -3.23 -16.59
C GLN A 66 9.70 -3.14 -17.95
N ASN A 67 9.47 -4.15 -18.79
CA ASN A 67 9.82 -4.09 -20.19
C ASN A 67 8.98 -3.01 -20.92
N TYR A 68 9.40 -2.64 -22.12
CA TYR A 68 8.75 -1.62 -22.93
C TYR A 68 7.25 -1.93 -23.12
N PRO A 69 6.37 -0.92 -23.00
CA PRO A 69 5.01 -1.04 -23.46
C PRO A 69 4.99 -1.51 -24.91
N ASP A 70 4.08 -2.42 -25.25
CA ASP A 70 3.91 -2.93 -26.61
C ASP A 70 5.11 -3.73 -27.19
N ALA A 71 6.02 -4.23 -26.35
CA ALA A 71 7.19 -5.01 -26.81
C ALA A 71 6.86 -6.32 -27.55
N ILE A 72 5.66 -6.86 -27.38
CA ILE A 72 5.22 -8.05 -28.12
C ILE A 72 5.09 -7.75 -29.62
N ASN A 73 4.66 -6.52 -29.96
CA ASN A 73 4.35 -6.12 -31.33
C ASN A 73 5.52 -5.43 -32.03
N ASN A 74 6.54 -5.00 -31.28
CA ASN A 74 7.68 -4.25 -31.80
C ASN A 74 8.96 -5.08 -31.67
N SER A 75 9.37 -5.72 -32.76
CA SER A 75 10.53 -6.65 -32.81
C SER A 75 11.88 -6.00 -32.48
N HIS A 76 11.97 -4.67 -32.51
CA HIS A 76 13.17 -3.92 -32.11
C HIS A 76 13.30 -3.73 -30.59
N PHE A 77 12.24 -3.97 -29.81
CA PHE A 77 12.31 -3.93 -28.36
C PHE A 77 12.87 -5.24 -27.79
N PRO A 78 13.41 -5.22 -26.56
CA PRO A 78 13.78 -6.45 -25.86
C PRO A 78 12.61 -7.43 -25.83
N CYS A 79 12.86 -8.66 -26.28
CA CYS A 79 11.83 -9.69 -26.39
C CYS A 79 11.19 -9.97 -25.02
N PRO A 80 9.86 -9.81 -24.86
CA PRO A 80 9.17 -10.09 -23.62
C PRO A 80 8.83 -11.58 -23.42
N ILE A 81 9.12 -12.43 -24.41
CA ILE A 81 8.69 -13.84 -24.41
C ILE A 81 9.73 -14.71 -23.71
N LEU A 82 9.31 -15.40 -22.64
CA LEU A 82 10.08 -16.46 -22.00
C LEU A 82 9.74 -17.83 -22.61
N ARG A 83 10.74 -18.60 -23.01
CA ARG A 83 10.59 -19.94 -23.60
C ARG A 83 10.95 -21.05 -22.60
N PRO A 84 10.46 -22.29 -22.78
CA PRO A 84 10.85 -23.41 -21.94
C PRO A 84 12.37 -23.58 -21.83
N GLY A 85 12.87 -23.80 -20.61
CA GLY A 85 14.30 -23.92 -20.33
C GLY A 85 15.05 -22.59 -20.16
N GLN A 86 14.40 -21.45 -20.38
CA GLN A 86 14.96 -20.13 -20.09
C GLN A 86 14.60 -19.67 -18.67
N PHE A 87 15.45 -18.83 -18.11
CA PHE A 87 15.23 -18.20 -16.81
C PHE A 87 14.85 -16.74 -17.01
N TYR A 88 13.79 -16.32 -16.32
CA TYR A 88 13.45 -14.91 -16.17
C TYR A 88 14.02 -14.41 -14.84
N CYS A 89 14.88 -13.41 -14.90
CA CYS A 89 15.49 -12.76 -13.73
C CYS A 89 15.19 -11.27 -13.78
N HIS A 90 14.68 -10.71 -12.69
CA HIS A 90 14.39 -9.28 -12.56
C HIS A 90 14.51 -8.84 -11.11
N ASP A 91 15.36 -7.85 -10.86
CA ASP A 91 15.65 -7.34 -9.52
C ASP A 91 15.22 -5.87 -9.41
N ILE A 92 14.43 -5.56 -8.39
CA ILE A 92 14.03 -4.20 -8.05
C ILE A 92 14.42 -3.93 -6.61
N THR A 93 15.08 -2.81 -6.35
CA THR A 93 15.45 -2.40 -5.00
C THR A 93 15.09 -0.94 -4.78
N TYR A 94 14.19 -0.68 -3.82
CA TYR A 94 13.85 0.67 -3.36
C TYR A 94 14.61 0.96 -2.07
N LYS A 95 15.50 1.95 -2.08
CA LYS A 95 16.26 2.39 -0.91
C LYS A 95 15.82 3.79 -0.53
N PHE A 96 15.36 3.94 0.70
CA PHE A 96 14.98 5.23 1.27
C PHE A 96 16.06 5.67 2.24
N GLY A 97 16.24 6.99 2.33
CA GLY A 97 17.17 7.61 3.25
C GLY A 97 16.67 9.00 3.60
N ILE A 98 17.12 9.51 4.74
CA ILE A 98 16.91 10.90 5.12
C ILE A 98 18.10 11.71 4.62
N GLN A 99 17.84 12.84 3.98
CA GLN A 99 18.88 13.85 3.77
C GLN A 99 18.81 14.81 4.95
N LEU A 100 19.78 14.72 5.86
CA LEU A 100 19.99 15.75 6.85
C LEU A 100 20.51 16.96 6.09
N ALA A 101 19.68 17.99 5.94
CA ALA A 101 20.16 19.27 5.42
C ALA A 101 21.20 19.80 6.41
N ASN A 102 22.42 20.08 5.93
CA ASN A 102 23.32 20.93 6.69
C ASN A 102 22.65 22.30 6.80
N CYS A 103 22.09 22.61 7.97
CA CYS A 103 21.87 23.97 8.38
C CYS A 103 23.24 24.67 8.40
N MET A 104 23.54 25.42 7.34
CA MET A 104 24.51 26.51 7.38
C MET A 104 23.77 27.81 7.63
#